data_AF-A0A7C6G0M8-F1
#
_entry.id   AF-A0A7C6G0M8-F1
#
_cell.length_a   1.000
_cell.length_b   1.000
_cell.length_c   1.000
_cell.angle_alpha   90.00
_cell.angle_beta   90.00
_cell.angle_gamma   90.00
#
_symmetry.space_group_name_H-M   'P 1'
#
loop_
_entity.id
_entity.type
_entity.pdbx_description
1 polymer ?
#
loop_
_entity_poly.entity_id
_entity_poly.type
_entity_poly.pdbx_seq_one_letter_code
_entity_poly.pdbx_strand_id
1 'polypeptide(L)' 'MDLDKTIYSLSVQDLQTVADEELGRELSKEEISLIQEKIGDYIDWQSAISNAINNNLL' A
#
# COMPACT_ATOMS: atom_id res chain seq x y z
N MET A 1 0.77 0.06 24.76
CA MET A 1 1.27 0.08 23.38
C MET A 1 0.05 -0.02 22.49
N ASP A 2 -0.09 0.85 21.50
CA ASP A 2 -1.24 0.85 20.60
C ASP A 2 -1.02 -0.21 19.52
N LEU A 3 -1.76 -1.31 19.62
CA LEU A 3 -1.65 -2.44 18.67
C LEU A 3 -2.36 -2.15 17.35
N ASP A 4 -3.24 -1.15 17.32
CA ASP A 4 -4.02 -0.77 16.13
C ASP A 4 -3.36 0.39 15.37
N LYS A 5 -2.19 0.83 15.82
CA LYS A 5 -1.44 1.89 15.16
C LYS A 5 -0.94 1.43 13.79
N THR A 6 -1.38 2.12 12.74
CA THR A 6 -0.79 2.01 11.40
C THR A 6 0.67 2.46 11.39
N ILE A 7 1.58 1.58 10.95
CA ILE A 7 3.03 1.86 10.88
C ILE A 7 3.46 2.32 9.47
N TYR A 8 2.74 1.89 8.45
CA TYR A 8 2.93 2.28 7.05
C TYR A 8 1.57 2.30 6.33
N SER A 9 1.38 3.22 5.39
CA SER A 9 0.13 3.37 4.64
C SER A 9 0.38 3.84 3.22
N LEU A 10 -0.43 3.35 2.28
CA LEU A 10 -0.59 3.94 0.95
C LEU A 10 -1.77 4.91 0.96
N SER A 11 -1.61 6.05 0.31
CA SER A 11 -2.63 7.09 0.17
C SER A 11 -3.36 6.99 -1.16
N VAL A 12 -4.50 7.68 -1.27
CA VAL A 12 -5.21 7.83 -2.56
C VAL A 12 -4.33 8.59 -3.56
N GLN A 13 -3.47 9.49 -3.10
CA GLN A 13 -2.54 10.20 -3.99
C GLN A 13 -1.55 9.23 -4.63
N ASP A 14 -1.01 8.27 -3.87
CA ASP A 14 -0.10 7.25 -4.42
C ASP A 14 -0.80 6.42 -5.51
N LEU A 15 -2.07 6.05 -5.28
CA LEU A 15 -2.88 5.37 -6.29
C LEU A 15 -3.05 6.20 -7.56
N GLN A 16 -3.35 7.50 -7.42
CA GLN A 16 -3.55 8.37 -8.58
C GLN A 16 -2.25 8.64 -9.34
N THR A 17 -1.12 8.79 -8.65
CA THR A 17 0.18 8.94 -9.30
C THR A 17 0.51 7.73 -10.16
N VAL A 18 0.35 6.51 -9.62
CA VAL A 18 0.59 5.29 -10.41
C VAL A 18 -0.43 5.15 -11.55
N ALA A 19 -1.69 5.52 -11.34
CA ALA A 19 -2.71 5.48 -12.39
C ALA A 19 -2.42 6.45 -13.54
N ASP A 20 -1.93 7.66 -13.26
CA ASP A 20 -1.52 8.60 -14.30
C ASP A 20 -0.32 8.05 -15.10
N GLU A 21 0.66 7.45 -14.42
CA GLU A 21 1.85 6.85 -15.06
C GLU A 21 1.50 5.63 -15.93
N GLU A 22 0.64 4.74 -15.45
CA GLU A 22 0.33 3.46 -16.11
C GLU A 22 -0.86 3.55 -17.09
N LEU A 23 -1.85 4.40 -16.80
CA LEU A 23 -3.11 4.50 -17.56
C LEU A 23 -3.28 5.86 -18.26
N GLY A 24 -2.48 6.87 -17.93
CA GLY A 24 -2.61 8.23 -18.48
C GLY A 24 -3.87 8.95 -18.02
N ARG A 25 -4.48 8.54 -16.90
CA ARG A 25 -5.66 9.17 -16.32
C ARG A 25 -5.80 8.89 -14.83
N GLU A 26 -6.58 9.72 -14.15
CA GLU A 26 -7.03 9.44 -12.79
C GLU A 26 -8.05 8.29 -12.73
N LEU A 27 -8.03 7.57 -11.62
CA LEU A 27 -9.03 6.60 -11.21
C LEU A 27 -10.30 7.28 -10.72
N SER A 28 -11.45 6.65 -11.00
CA SER A 28 -12.72 7.03 -10.39
C SER A 28 -12.77 6.60 -8.92
N LYS A 29 -13.77 7.10 -8.18
CA LYS A 29 -13.98 6.72 -6.77
C LYS A 29 -14.28 5.23 -6.62
N GLU A 30 -15.03 4.67 -7.57
CA GLU A 30 -15.38 3.25 -7.62
C GLU A 30 -14.14 2.39 -7.88
N GLU A 31 -13.27 2.82 -8.80
CA GLU A 31 -11.99 2.16 -9.09
C GLU A 31 -11.04 2.21 -7.88
N ILE A 32 -10.93 3.36 -7.20
CA ILE A 32 -10.14 3.50 -5.97
C ILE A 32 -10.64 2.51 -4.91
N SER A 33 -11.95 2.44 -4.70
CA SER A 33 -12.54 1.54 -3.69
C SER A 33 -12.22 0.07 -4.00
N LEU A 34 -12.35 -0.32 -5.27
CA LEU A 34 -12.00 -1.67 -5.72
C LEU A 34 -10.51 -1.99 -5.50
N ILE A 35 -9.62 -1.04 -5.80
CA ILE A 35 -8.18 -1.23 -5.62
C ILE A 35 -7.83 -1.31 -4.13
N GLN A 36 -8.43 -0.48 -3.27
CA GLN A 36 -8.18 -0.53 -1.82
C GLN A 36 -8.48 -1.92 -1.23
N GLU A 37 -9.53 -2.59 -1.70
CA GLU A 37 -9.88 -3.95 -1.25
C GLU A 37 -8.90 -5.03 -1.73
N LYS A 38 -8.15 -4.77 -2.81
CA LYS A 38 -7.31 -5.77 -3.49
C LYS A 38 -5.81 -5.53 -3.36
N ILE A 39 -5.39 -4.30 -3.09
CA ILE A 39 -3.98 -3.92 -3.12
C ILE A 39 -3.15 -4.69 -2.09
N GLY A 40 -3.75 -5.04 -0.94
CA GLY A 40 -3.11 -5.86 0.09
C GLY A 40 -2.72 -7.26 -0.39
N ASP A 41 -3.43 -7.83 -1.37
CA ASP A 41 -3.14 -9.15 -1.94
C ASP A 41 -1.84 -9.15 -2.77
N TYR A 42 -1.39 -7.96 -3.21
CA TYR A 42 -0.18 -7.78 -4.03
C TYR A 42 1.02 -7.26 -3.23
N ILE A 43 0.84 -6.97 -1.94
CA ILE A 43 1.90 -6.51 -1.05
C ILE A 43 2.32 -7.66 -0.14
N ASP A 44 3.55 -8.16 -0.30
CA ASP A 44 4.16 -9.11 0.62
C ASP A 44 4.60 -8.41 1.93
N TRP A 45 3.60 -7.97 2.70
CA TRP A 45 3.79 -7.19 3.92
C TRP A 45 4.49 -8.00 5.02
N GLN A 46 4.29 -9.33 5.03
CA GLN A 46 4.94 -10.21 5.99
C GLN A 46 6.45 -10.20 5.78
N SER A 47 6.92 -10.42 4.54
CA SER A 47 8.34 -10.39 4.23
C SER A 47 8.94 -9.01 4.48
N ALA A 48 8.21 -7.93 4.18
CA ALA A 48 8.68 -6.57 4.48
C ALA A 48 8.96 -6.37 5.98
N ILE A 49 8.04 -6.81 6.85
CA ILE A 49 8.23 -6.76 8.31
C ILE A 49 9.40 -7.65 8.72
N SER A 50 9.46 -8.90 8.24
CA SER A 50 10.53 -9.83 8.59
C SER A 50 11.90 -9.29 8.19
N ASN A 51 12.02 -8.71 7.00
CA ASN A 51 13.26 -8.14 6.51
C ASN A 51 13.68 -6.89 7.29
N ALA A 52 12.72 -6.03 7.66
CA ALA A 52 13.00 -4.85 8.47
C ALA A 52 13.55 -5.24 9.85
N ILE A 53 13.02 -6.30 10.47
CA ILE A 53 13.54 -6.84 11.73
C ILE A 53 14.94 -7.42 11.52
N ASN A 54 15.08 -8.36 10.57
CA ASN A 54 16.32 -9.11 10.36
C ASN A 54 17.50 -8.23 9.93
N ASN A 55 17.27 -7.15 9.18
CA ASN A 55 18.37 -6.33 8.65
C ASN A 55 18.75 -5.15 9.55
N ASN A 56 17.95 -4.84 10.58
CA ASN A 56 18.20 -3.67 11.44
C ASN A 56 18.38 -4.02 12.92
N LEU A 57 17.89 -5.17 13.37
CA LEU A 57 17.88 -5.56 14.78
C LEU A 57 18.60 -6.88 15.06
N LEU A 58 18.85 -7.70 14.04
CA LEU A 58 19.56 -8.98 14.12
C LEU A 58 20.83 -8.92 13.25
#